data_AF-A0A6A4GCK0-F1
#
_entry.id   AF-A0A6A4GCK0-F1
#
_cell.length_a   1.000
_cell.length_b   1.000
_cell.length_c   1.000
_cell.angle_alpha   90.00
_cell.angle_beta   90.00
_cell.angle_gamma   90.00
#
_symmetry.space_group_name_H-M   'P 1'
#
loop_
_entity.id
_entity.type
_entity.pdbx_description
1 polymer ?
#
loop_
_entity_poly.entity_id
_entity_poly.type
_entity_poly.pdbx_seq_one_letter_code
_entity_poly.pdbx_strand_id
1 'polypeptide(L)'
;YVPLWYFLPEATAEAKERSRETVDMNRFQIAMDDVDSSTSSLTLVGSHTVRASPNTVPDSRLTWDQVMRAKSSFLNALLQGEFTDEFIRMFAGFYTGMDMHPELREEHGDRVLALYHAE
;
A
#
# COMPACT_ATOMS: atom_id res chain seq x y z
N TYR A 1 -4.23 -9.11 -0.62
CA TYR A 1 -3.58 -8.54 0.58
C TYR A 1 -2.91 -7.23 0.17
N VAL A 2 -3.21 -6.13 0.86
CA VAL A 2 -2.60 -4.80 0.60
C VAL A 2 -1.97 -4.34 1.91
N PRO A 3 -0.64 -4.11 1.98
CA PRO A 3 0.03 -3.70 3.21
C PRO A 3 -0.48 -2.35 3.71
N LEU A 4 -0.91 -2.28 4.97
CA LEU A 4 -1.48 -1.05 5.57
C LEU A 4 -0.45 0.06 5.72
N TRP A 5 0.85 -0.26 5.80
CA TRP A 5 1.90 0.74 5.94
C TRP A 5 1.82 1.86 4.88
N TYR A 6 1.45 1.53 3.63
CA TYR A 6 1.33 2.51 2.55
C TYR A 6 0.23 3.55 2.75
N PHE A 7 -0.70 3.30 3.68
CA PHE A 7 -1.80 4.21 4.02
C PHE A 7 -1.49 5.10 5.23
N LEU A 8 -0.29 4.96 5.79
CA LEU A 8 0.17 5.80 6.87
C LEU A 8 0.71 7.16 6.37
N PRO A 9 0.62 8.23 7.19
CA PRO A 9 1.16 9.55 6.85
C PRO A 9 2.65 9.52 6.51
N GLU A 10 3.43 8.67 7.17
CA GLU A 10 4.87 8.56 6.97
C GLU A 10 5.19 7.99 5.58
N ALA A 11 4.45 6.96 5.15
CA ALA A 11 4.60 6.36 3.83
C ALA A 11 4.15 7.31 2.72
N THR A 12 3.05 8.04 2.93
CA THR A 12 2.55 9.02 1.95
C THR A 12 3.48 10.22 1.81
N ALA A 13 4.08 10.70 2.91
CA ALA A 13 5.11 11.73 2.87
C ALA A 13 6.36 11.27 2.11
N GLU A 14 6.81 10.04 2.35
CA GLU A 14 7.94 9.47 1.62
C GLU A 14 7.63 9.30 0.12
N ALA A 15 6.44 8.79 -0.22
CA ALA A 15 6.02 8.65 -1.61
C ALA A 15 6.01 10.00 -2.33
N LYS A 16 5.53 11.05 -1.66
CA LYS A 16 5.56 12.41 -2.17
C LYS A 16 6.99 12.88 -2.45
N GLU A 17 7.93 12.67 -1.54
CA GLU A 17 9.32 13.11 -1.73
C GLU A 17 10.01 12.33 -2.87
N ARG A 18 9.85 11.01 -2.92
CA ARG A 18 10.37 10.18 -4.01
C ARG A 18 9.77 10.55 -5.37
N SER A 19 8.49 10.89 -5.40
CA SER A 19 7.84 11.33 -6.64
C SER A 19 8.51 12.59 -7.19
N ARG A 20 8.90 13.53 -6.32
CA ARG A 20 9.63 14.75 -6.71
C ARG A 20 11.01 14.42 -7.26
N GLU A 21 11.76 13.53 -6.61
CA GLU A 21 13.07 13.08 -7.10
C GLU A 21 12.98 12.37 -8.47
N THR A 22 11.93 11.57 -8.69
CA THR A 22 11.75 10.87 -9.98
C THR A 22 11.26 11.77 -11.11
N VAL A 23 10.48 12.81 -10.82
CA VAL A 23 10.04 13.80 -11.83
C VAL A 23 11.21 14.64 -12.33
N ASP A 24 12.22 14.86 -11.48
CA ASP A 24 13.46 15.55 -11.86
C ASP A 24 14.37 14.66 -12.75
N MET A 25 14.08 13.36 -12.83
CA MET A 25 14.87 12.37 -13.56
C MET A 25 13.99 11.64 -14.57
N ASN A 26 13.60 12.34 -15.66
CA ASN A 26 12.99 11.76 -16.87
C ASN A 26 13.97 10.79 -17.57
N ARG A 27 14.27 9.65 -16.92
CA ARG A 27 15.05 8.56 -17.49
C ARG A 27 14.12 7.68 -18.30
N PHE A 28 14.43 7.54 -19.58
CA PHE A 28 13.86 6.54 -20.44
C PHE A 28 14.90 5.44 -20.68
N GLN A 29 14.45 4.19 -20.66
CA GLN A 29 15.24 3.04 -21.09
C GLN A 29 14.88 2.71 -22.53
N ILE A 30 15.86 2.26 -23.31
CA ILE A 30 15.65 1.78 -24.67
C ILE A 30 15.52 0.26 -24.59
N ALA A 31 14.36 -0.27 -24.95
CA ALA A 31 14.13 -1.70 -25.09
C ALA A 31 14.18 -2.09 -26.58
N MET A 32 14.92 -3.15 -26.90
CA MET A 32 14.87 -3.80 -28.20
C MET A 32 13.84 -4.93 -28.14
N ASP A 33 12.89 -4.91 -29.05
CA ASP A 33 11.99 -6.04 -29.29
C ASP A 33 12.56 -6.84 -30.46
N ASP A 34 13.12 -8.02 -30.17
CA ASP A 34 13.70 -8.90 -31.19
C ASP A 34 12.59 -9.80 -31.73
N VAL A 35 11.69 -9.21 -32.50
CA VAL A 35 10.67 -9.93 -33.27
C VAL A 35 11.20 -10.07 -34.68
N ASP A 36 11.85 -11.20 -34.91
CA ASP A 36 12.43 -11.68 -36.16
C ASP A 36 13.62 -10.86 -36.71
N SER A 37 14.65 -11.61 -37.13
CA SER A 37 16.01 -11.19 -37.55
C SER A 37 16.09 -10.15 -38.70
N SER A 38 15.00 -9.53 -39.10
CA SER A 38 14.92 -8.54 -40.18
C SER A 38 14.30 -7.20 -39.78
N THR A 39 13.69 -7.05 -38.59
CA THR A 39 13.14 -5.77 -38.11
C THR A 39 13.28 -5.59 -36.61
N SER A 40 14.46 -5.14 -36.15
CA SER A 40 14.64 -4.73 -34.75
C SER A 40 13.88 -3.42 -34.49
N SER A 41 12.86 -3.47 -33.64
CA SER A 41 12.12 -2.29 -33.19
C SER A 41 12.71 -1.78 -31.88
N LEU A 42 13.02 -0.48 -31.83
CA LEU A 42 13.47 0.21 -30.61
C LEU A 42 12.29 0.95 -30.00
N THR A 43 11.99 0.64 -28.74
CA THR A 43 10.93 1.32 -27.99
C THR A 43 11.53 2.05 -26.80
N LEU A 44 11.00 3.25 -26.53
CA LEU A 44 11.34 4.04 -25.35
C LEU A 44 10.39 3.64 -24.22
N VAL A 45 10.93 3.07 -23.15
CA VAL A 45 10.15 2.67 -21.96
C VAL A 45 10.49 3.64 -20.82
N GLY A 46 9.48 4.22 -20.18
CA GLY A 46 9.69 5.05 -19.00
C GLY A 46 10.40 4.25 -17.89
N SER A 47 11.54 4.72 -17.39
CA SER A 47 12.32 4.04 -16.34
C SER A 47 11.72 4.19 -14.94
N HIS A 48 10.43 4.56 -14.83
CA HIS A 48 9.77 4.75 -13.55
C HIS A 48 9.53 3.38 -12.89
N THR A 49 10.57 2.79 -12.31
CA THR A 49 10.39 1.65 -11.43
C THR A 49 9.83 2.20 -10.13
N VAL A 50 8.51 2.13 -9.95
CA VAL A 50 7.87 2.28 -8.65
C VAL A 50 8.39 1.11 -7.80
N ARG A 51 9.49 1.34 -7.09
CA ARG A 51 10.04 0.40 -6.13
C ARG A 51 9.36 0.62 -4.80
N ALA A 52 9.05 -0.47 -4.11
CA ALA A 52 8.65 -0.42 -2.71
C ALA A 52 9.63 0.45 -1.91
N SER A 53 9.10 1.20 -0.94
CA SER A 53 9.96 1.98 -0.06
C SER A 53 10.91 1.04 0.70
N PRO A 54 12.21 1.36 0.84
CA PRO A 54 13.13 0.65 1.72
C PRO A 54 12.74 0.81 3.20
N ASN A 55 11.90 1.79 3.54
CA ASN A 55 11.35 2.01 4.86
C ASN A 55 10.00 1.30 5.05
N THR A 56 9.55 0.49 4.09
CA THR A 56 8.29 -0.26 4.20
C THR A 56 8.35 -1.11 5.47
N VAL A 57 7.41 -0.88 6.37
CA VAL A 57 7.24 -1.69 7.58
C VAL A 57 6.21 -2.79 7.28
N PRO A 58 6.51 -4.07 7.56
CA PRO A 58 5.51 -5.13 7.41
C PRO A 58 4.37 -4.93 8.42
N ASP A 59 3.15 -5.34 8.07
CA ASP A 59 1.98 -5.14 8.93
C ASP A 59 2.14 -5.82 10.30
N SER A 60 2.91 -6.92 10.38
CA SER A 60 3.24 -7.61 11.64
C SER A 60 4.08 -6.79 12.63
N ARG A 61 4.62 -5.65 12.20
CA ARG A 61 5.34 -4.69 13.05
C ARG A 61 4.57 -3.39 13.27
N LEU A 62 3.36 -3.28 12.75
CA LEU A 62 2.51 -2.12 13.01
C LEU A 62 1.91 -2.23 14.41
N THR A 63 1.83 -1.09 15.08
CA THR A 63 1.06 -0.94 16.31
C THR A 63 -0.44 -0.87 15.99
N TRP A 64 -1.29 -1.19 16.97
CA TRP A 64 -2.74 -1.07 16.81
C TRP A 64 -3.16 0.34 16.34
N ASP A 65 -2.58 1.39 16.94
CA ASP A 65 -2.84 2.77 16.54
C ASP A 65 -2.42 3.06 15.08
N GLN A 66 -1.38 2.42 14.57
CA GLN A 66 -1.00 2.53 13.17
C GLN A 66 -1.99 1.82 12.26
N VAL A 67 -2.39 0.59 12.61
CA VAL A 67 -3.44 -0.16 11.89
C VAL A 67 -4.72 0.68 11.79
N MET A 68 -5.14 1.28 12.91
CA MET A 68 -6.37 2.07 13.00
C MET A 68 -6.30 3.43 12.32
N ARG A 69 -5.11 4.02 12.17
CA ARG A 69 -4.93 5.20 11.32
C ARG A 69 -4.92 4.82 9.84
N ALA A 70 -4.20 3.76 9.50
CA ALA A 70 -4.09 3.26 8.14
C ALA A 70 -5.45 2.78 7.59
N LYS A 71 -6.30 2.16 8.41
CA LYS A 71 -7.64 1.69 8.00
C LYS A 71 -8.48 2.82 7.41
N SER A 72 -8.44 4.01 8.01
CA SER A 72 -9.26 5.14 7.58
C SER A 72 -8.84 5.61 6.19
N SER A 73 -7.54 5.73 5.97
CA SER A 73 -6.95 6.03 4.66
C SER A 73 -7.24 4.93 3.63
N PHE A 74 -7.16 3.65 4.03
CA PHE A 74 -7.45 2.50 3.18
C PHE A 74 -8.92 2.48 2.72
N LEU A 75 -9.88 2.62 3.64
CA LEU A 75 -11.30 2.65 3.31
C LEU A 75 -11.64 3.84 2.41
N ASN A 76 -11.03 5.00 2.65
CA ASN A 76 -11.17 6.16 1.76
C ASN A 76 -10.61 5.89 0.36
N ALA A 77 -9.49 5.17 0.25
CA ALA A 77 -8.93 4.80 -1.05
C ALA A 77 -9.82 3.81 -1.80
N LEU A 78 -10.46 2.87 -1.10
CA LEU A 78 -11.43 1.96 -1.73
C LEU A 78 -12.63 2.72 -2.32
N LEU A 79 -13.10 3.77 -1.65
CA LEU A 79 -14.20 4.61 -2.16
C LEU A 79 -13.84 5.38 -3.45
N GLN A 80 -12.54 5.60 -3.70
CA GLN A 80 -12.07 6.26 -4.93
C GLN A 80 -11.82 5.28 -6.08
N GLY A 81 -11.82 3.97 -5.79
CA GLY A 81 -11.65 2.92 -6.79
C GLY A 81 -12.99 2.43 -7.35
N GLU A 82 -12.91 1.56 -8.36
CA GLU A 82 -14.08 0.90 -8.96
C GLU A 82 -14.45 -0.39 -8.20
N PHE A 83 -14.48 -0.31 -6.86
CA PHE A 83 -14.87 -1.44 -6.01
C PHE A 83 -16.37 -1.44 -5.74
N THR A 84 -16.95 -2.63 -5.54
CA THR A 84 -18.38 -2.74 -5.22
C THR A 84 -18.66 -2.30 -3.78
N ASP A 85 -19.88 -1.79 -3.54
CA ASP A 85 -20.33 -1.41 -2.19
C ASP A 85 -20.25 -2.59 -1.21
N GLU A 86 -20.53 -3.81 -1.67
CA GLU A 86 -20.43 -5.02 -0.84
C GLU A 86 -18.98 -5.26 -0.39
N PHE A 87 -18.01 -5.09 -1.28
CA PHE A 87 -16.59 -5.23 -0.98
C PHE A 87 -16.14 -4.18 0.04
N ILE A 88 -16.56 -2.92 -0.13
CA ILE A 88 -16.24 -1.84 0.82
C ILE A 88 -16.87 -2.12 2.19
N ARG A 89 -18.14 -2.55 2.23
CA ARG A 89 -18.85 -2.91 3.46
C ARG A 89 -18.21 -4.10 4.19
N MET A 90 -17.69 -5.07 3.46
CA MET A 90 -16.96 -6.21 4.04
C MET A 90 -15.77 -5.72 4.88
N PHE A 91 -14.92 -4.85 4.33
CA PHE A 91 -13.78 -4.29 5.06
C PHE A 91 -14.22 -3.36 6.20
N ALA A 92 -15.22 -2.51 5.97
CA ALA A 92 -15.74 -1.65 7.03
C ALA A 92 -16.29 -2.46 8.21
N GLY A 93 -17.01 -3.56 7.94
CA GLY A 93 -17.51 -4.48 8.95
C GLY A 93 -16.39 -5.20 9.70
N PHE A 94 -15.38 -5.70 8.99
CA PHE A 94 -14.20 -6.31 9.60
C PHE A 94 -13.50 -5.36 10.58
N TYR A 95 -13.16 -4.15 10.14
CA TYR A 95 -12.50 -3.17 10.99
C TYR A 95 -13.37 -2.69 12.15
N THR A 96 -14.69 -2.62 11.98
CA THR A 96 -15.62 -2.31 13.08
C THR A 96 -15.63 -3.43 14.11
N GLY A 97 -15.61 -4.69 13.66
CA GLY A 97 -15.56 -5.85 14.54
C GLY A 97 -14.27 -5.88 15.37
N MET A 98 -13.13 -5.54 14.77
CA MET A 98 -11.87 -5.46 15.50
C MET A 98 -11.82 -4.28 16.49
N ASP A 99 -12.34 -3.11 16.12
CA ASP A 99 -12.40 -1.91 16.98
C ASP A 99 -13.27 -2.14 18.23
N MET A 100 -14.29 -2.97 18.09
CA MET A 100 -15.20 -3.33 19.17
C MET A 100 -14.82 -4.64 19.87
N HIS A 101 -13.67 -5.23 19.52
CA HIS A 101 -13.30 -6.55 20.01
C HIS A 101 -12.98 -6.50 21.51
N PRO A 102 -13.56 -7.40 22.34
CA PRO A 102 -13.34 -7.39 23.79
C PRO A 102 -11.88 -7.47 24.21
N GLU A 103 -11.06 -8.17 23.42
CA GLU A 103 -9.62 -8.33 23.65
C GLU A 103 -8.90 -6.98 23.82
N LEU A 104 -9.37 -5.88 23.22
CA LEU A 104 -8.78 -4.55 23.42
C LEU A 104 -8.77 -4.08 24.88
N ARG A 105 -9.59 -4.70 25.74
CA ARG A 105 -9.66 -4.38 27.17
C ARG A 105 -8.66 -5.15 28.01
N GLU A 106 -8.05 -6.19 27.44
CA GLU A 106 -7.07 -7.04 28.11
C GLU A 106 -5.67 -6.43 28.05
N GLU A 107 -4.80 -6.89 28.95
CA GLU A 107 -3.38 -6.51 28.93
C GLU A 107 -2.73 -6.98 27.62
N HIS A 108 -2.14 -6.05 26.86
CA HIS A 108 -1.55 -6.28 25.53
C HIS A 108 -2.55 -6.67 24.42
N GLY A 109 -3.86 -6.48 24.62
CA GLY A 109 -4.88 -6.77 23.61
C GLY A 109 -4.69 -6.01 22.30
N ASP A 110 -4.14 -4.81 22.37
CA ASP A 110 -3.74 -3.99 21.22
C ASP A 110 -2.70 -4.71 20.34
N ARG A 111 -1.68 -5.33 20.94
CA ARG A 111 -0.66 -6.10 20.23
C ARG A 111 -1.23 -7.37 19.62
N VAL A 112 -2.12 -8.05 20.34
CA VAL A 112 -2.79 -9.27 19.85
C VAL A 112 -3.60 -8.95 18.60
N LEU A 113 -4.40 -7.87 18.63
CA LEU A 113 -5.23 -7.50 17.49
C LEU A 113 -4.42 -6.93 16.31
N ALA A 114 -3.32 -6.22 16.58
CA ALA A 114 -2.40 -5.81 15.54
C ALA A 114 -1.71 -7.02 14.86
N LEU A 115 -1.36 -8.06 15.63
CA LEU A 115 -0.81 -9.29 15.07
C LEU A 115 -1.85 -10.08 14.28
N TYR A 116 -3.07 -10.22 14.82
CA TYR A 116 -4.19 -10.88 14.14
C TYR A 116 -4.52 -10.20 12.80
N HIS A 117 -4.41 -8.88 12.72
CA HIS A 117 -4.57 -8.15 11.46
C HIS A 117 -3.53 -8.52 10.39
N ALA A 118 -2.31 -8.85 10.83
CA ALA A 118 -1.18 -9.10 9.95
C ALA A 118 -1.09 -10.54 9.41
N GLU A 119 -1.90 -11.47 9.95
CA GLU A 119 -2.02 -12.87 9.50
C GLU A 119 -3.05 -13.03 8.36
#